data_AF-A1ZF79-F1
#
_entry.id   AF-A1ZF79-F1
#
_cell.length_a   1.000
_cell.length_b   1.000
_cell.length_c   1.000
_cell.angle_alpha   90.00
_cell.angle_beta   90.00
_cell.angle_gamma   90.00
#
_symmetry.space_group_name_H-M   'P 1'
#
loop_
_entity.id
_entity.type
_entity.pdbx_description
1 polymer ?
#
loop_
_entity_poly.entity_id
_entity_poly.type
_entity_poly.pdbx_seq_one_letter_code
_entity_poly.pdbx_strand_id
1 'polypeptide(L)'
;MVKTFVLIFYMALNIVPSRVKQFKIEVKNPANQIEKIQLNFTRNKKQWQVIASHKPQDTLYFRFDKARYCYIREGSNGKESKADLLTKVEIKRNHRRWRKVSRVEFVPKQGKYNDRKSGLVFAISRKKRRKKLIEVDRTSAPEMSKAMPDMLLSW
;
A
#
# COMPACT_ATOMS: atom_id res chain seq x y z
N MET A 1 -4.97 12.07 -0.61
CA MET A 1 -3.94 11.25 -1.28
C MET A 1 -3.13 10.39 -0.30
N VAL A 2 -2.54 10.95 0.77
CA VAL A 2 -1.65 10.24 1.74
C VAL A 2 -2.31 9.02 2.42
N LYS A 3 -3.59 9.09 2.80
CA LYS A 3 -4.29 8.00 3.51
C LYS A 3 -4.36 6.70 2.69
N THR A 4 -4.60 6.80 1.38
CA THR A 4 -4.77 5.63 0.50
C THR A 4 -3.45 4.86 0.30
N PHE A 5 -2.32 5.59 0.25
CA PHE A 5 -0.99 4.98 0.16
C PHE A 5 -0.62 4.15 1.40
N VAL A 6 -1.17 4.45 2.57
CA VAL A 6 -0.91 3.66 3.79
C VAL A 6 -1.35 2.21 3.64
N LEU A 7 -2.52 1.96 3.06
CA LEU A 7 -3.04 0.60 2.84
C LEU A 7 -2.16 -0.16 1.86
N ILE A 8 -1.76 0.51 0.78
CA ILE A 8 -0.90 -0.04 -0.26
C ILE A 8 0.47 -0.42 0.32
N PHE A 9 1.10 0.51 1.03
CA PHE A 9 2.41 0.29 1.62
C PHE A 9 2.35 -0.82 2.65
N TYR A 10 1.30 -0.88 3.45
CA TYR A 10 1.09 -1.98 4.38
C TYR A 10 1.01 -3.33 3.66
N MET A 11 0.23 -3.44 2.58
CA MET A 11 0.16 -4.68 1.81
C MET A 11 1.52 -5.04 1.19
N ALA A 12 2.18 -4.08 0.53
CA ALA A 12 3.46 -4.31 -0.13
C ALA A 12 4.51 -4.82 0.86
N LEU A 13 4.64 -4.18 2.02
CA LEU A 13 5.59 -4.59 3.07
C LEU A 13 5.31 -5.98 3.62
N ASN A 14 4.05 -6.38 3.68
CA ASN A 14 3.68 -7.71 4.16
C ASN A 14 3.83 -8.80 3.09
N ILE A 15 3.66 -8.46 1.80
CA ILE A 15 3.83 -9.38 0.67
C ILE A 15 5.32 -9.65 0.41
N VAL A 16 6.15 -8.61 0.47
CA VAL A 16 7.59 -8.69 0.26
C VAL A 16 8.24 -9.48 1.40
N PRO A 17 9.07 -10.51 1.11
CA PRO A 17 9.76 -11.27 2.15
C PRO A 17 10.66 -10.38 3.02
N SER A 18 10.70 -10.62 4.33
CA SER A 18 11.43 -9.80 5.31
C SER A 18 12.92 -9.61 5.03
N ARG A 19 13.56 -10.59 4.37
CA ARG A 19 14.98 -10.54 3.96
C ARG A 19 15.28 -9.56 2.84
N VAL A 20 14.26 -9.12 2.11
CA VAL A 20 14.42 -8.23 0.97
C VAL A 20 14.58 -6.80 1.48
N LYS A 21 15.68 -6.16 1.08
CA LYS A 21 16.00 -4.79 1.46
C LYS A 21 15.54 -3.75 0.45
N GLN A 22 15.19 -4.16 -0.76
CA GLN A 22 14.77 -3.27 -1.83
C GLN A 22 13.61 -3.87 -2.61
N PHE A 23 12.61 -3.06 -2.91
CA PHE A 23 11.51 -3.43 -3.81
C PHE A 23 11.00 -2.20 -4.53
N LYS A 24 10.15 -2.39 -5.53
CA LYS A 24 9.51 -1.28 -6.25
C LYS A 24 8.03 -1.50 -6.44
N ILE A 25 7.28 -0.41 -6.47
CA ILE A 25 5.88 -0.36 -6.86
C ILE A 25 5.79 0.52 -8.09
N GLU A 26 5.29 -0.02 -9.19
CA GLU A 26 4.91 0.75 -10.37
C GLU A 26 3.41 0.99 -10.32
N VAL A 27 2.98 2.24 -10.43
CA VAL A 27 1.57 2.64 -10.52
C VAL A 27 1.35 3.43 -11.79
N LYS A 28 0.22 3.23 -12.46
CA LYS A 28 -0.20 4.13 -13.55
C LYS A 28 -0.59 5.47 -12.94
N ASN A 29 -0.17 6.57 -13.54
CA ASN A 29 -0.62 7.89 -13.14
C ASN A 29 -2.15 7.98 -13.39
N PRO A 30 -2.98 8.24 -12.36
CA PRO A 30 -4.42 8.31 -12.53
C PRO A 30 -4.87 9.47 -13.45
N ALA A 31 -4.05 10.52 -13.58
CA ALA A 31 -4.31 11.64 -14.49
C ALA A 31 -3.85 11.34 -15.94
N ASN A 32 -2.85 10.46 -16.10
CA ASN A 32 -2.29 10.10 -17.40
C ASN A 32 -1.96 8.60 -17.43
N GLN A 33 -2.88 7.79 -17.97
CA GLN A 33 -2.77 6.32 -17.96
C GLN A 33 -1.55 5.76 -18.72
N ILE A 34 -0.82 6.62 -19.45
CA ILE A 34 0.40 6.29 -20.18
C ILE A 34 1.62 6.38 -19.25
N GLU A 35 1.63 7.36 -18.34
CA GLU A 35 2.77 7.61 -17.47
C GLU A 35 2.79 6.62 -16.30
N LYS A 36 3.93 5.98 -16.08
CA LYS A 36 4.15 5.08 -14.94
C LYS A 36 5.01 5.79 -13.90
N ILE A 37 4.47 5.91 -12.70
CA ILE A 37 5.21 6.36 -11.53
C ILE A 37 5.84 5.13 -10.90
N GLN A 38 7.17 5.10 -10.81
CA GLN A 38 7.89 4.08 -10.07
C GLN A 38 8.27 4.62 -8.69
N LEU A 39 7.88 3.89 -7.64
CA LEU A 39 8.27 4.13 -6.27
C LEU A 39 9.33 3.10 -5.88
N ASN A 40 10.54 3.55 -5.59
CA ASN A 40 11.66 2.71 -5.17
C ASN A 40 11.73 2.67 -3.64
N PHE A 41 11.67 1.48 -3.06
CA PHE A 41 11.69 1.27 -1.63
C PHE A 41 13.03 0.66 -1.22
N THR A 42 13.71 1.28 -0.26
CA THR A 42 14.95 0.76 0.32
C THR A 42 14.84 0.75 1.84
N ARG A 43 15.12 -0.39 2.45
CA ARG A 43 15.06 -0.57 3.90
C ARG A 43 16.35 -0.05 4.54
N ASN A 44 16.20 0.89 5.47
CA ASN A 44 17.26 1.24 6.41
C ASN A 44 17.02 0.54 7.77
N LYS A 45 17.90 0.77 8.76
CA LYS A 45 17.83 0.08 10.07
C LYS A 45 16.47 0.19 10.79
N LYS A 46 15.70 1.26 10.59
CA LYS A 46 14.46 1.54 11.35
C LYS A 46 13.22 1.83 10.51
N GLN A 47 13.38 2.18 9.24
CA GLN A 47 12.31 2.64 8.37
C GLN A 47 12.61 2.31 6.90
N TRP A 48 11.60 2.46 6.06
CA TRP A 48 11.75 2.36 4.62
C TRP A 48 11.88 3.76 4.04
N GLN A 49 12.87 3.93 3.17
CA GLN A 49 13.01 5.09 2.31
C GLN A 49 12.26 4.82 1.00
N VAL A 50 11.49 5.79 0.54
CA VAL A 50 10.74 5.76 -0.72
C VAL A 50 11.17 6.92 -1.57
N ILE A 51 11.56 6.64 -2.80
CA ILE A 51 11.96 7.64 -3.77
C ILE A 51 11.11 7.44 -5.02
N ALA A 52 10.38 8.47 -5.42
CA ALA A 52 9.63 8.46 -6.67
C ALA A 52 10.57 8.75 -7.84
N SER A 53 10.51 7.96 -8.91
CA SER A 53 11.41 8.09 -10.06
C SER A 53 11.35 9.45 -10.75
N HIS A 54 10.17 10.09 -10.75
CA HIS A 54 9.92 11.39 -11.38
C HIS A 54 10.22 12.59 -10.47
N LYS A 55 10.47 12.35 -9.16
CA LYS A 55 10.82 13.37 -8.16
C LYS A 55 11.84 12.80 -7.16
N PRO A 56 13.09 12.54 -7.59
CA PRO A 56 14.09 11.91 -6.74
C PRO A 56 14.44 12.73 -5.48
N GLN A 57 14.26 14.05 -5.53
CA GLN A 57 14.44 14.96 -4.40
C GLN A 57 13.36 14.80 -3.31
N ASP A 58 12.19 14.30 -3.66
CA ASP A 58 11.06 14.11 -2.75
C ASP A 58 11.15 12.74 -2.05
N THR A 59 12.21 12.57 -1.26
CA THR A 59 12.39 11.35 -0.47
C THR A 59 11.36 11.31 0.65
N LEU A 60 10.64 10.19 0.76
CA LEU A 60 9.78 9.89 1.90
C LEU A 60 10.41 8.81 2.76
N TYR A 61 10.24 8.93 4.07
CA TYR A 61 10.55 7.86 5.00
C TYR A 61 9.26 7.38 5.65
N PHE A 62 9.05 6.07 5.72
CA PHE A 62 7.88 5.51 6.37
C PHE A 62 8.18 4.25 7.19
N ARG A 63 7.42 4.07 8.27
CA ARG A 63 7.48 2.89 9.13
C ARG A 63 6.10 2.58 9.72
N PHE A 64 5.90 1.33 10.10
CA PHE A 64 4.75 0.91 10.90
C PHE A 64 5.24 0.44 12.26
N ASP A 65 4.51 0.79 13.32
CA ASP A 65 4.75 0.25 14.65
C ASP A 65 3.91 -1.02 14.92
N LYS A 66 4.07 -1.58 16.13
CA LYS A 66 3.33 -2.78 16.56
C LYS A 66 1.83 -2.52 16.69
N ALA A 67 1.42 -1.29 16.97
CA ALA A 67 0.02 -0.87 17.06
C ALA A 67 -0.59 -0.51 15.70
N ARG A 68 0.16 -0.72 14.59
CA ARG A 68 -0.22 -0.41 13.21
C ARG A 68 -0.37 1.09 12.92
N TYR A 69 0.21 1.96 13.74
CA TYR A 69 0.35 3.36 13.32
C TYR A 69 1.38 3.45 12.21
N CYS A 70 1.04 4.23 11.18
CA CYS A 70 1.96 4.59 10.11
C CYS A 70 2.62 5.92 10.47
N TYR A 71 3.93 5.96 10.38
CA TYR A 71 4.69 7.19 10.53
C TYR A 71 5.29 7.54 9.17
N ILE A 72 5.13 8.79 8.74
CA ILE A 72 5.60 9.30 7.45
C ILE A 72 6.37 10.59 7.71
N ARG A 73 7.60 10.68 7.17
CA ARG A 73 8.44 11.85 7.24
C ARG A 73 8.93 12.23 5.85
N GLU A 74 8.79 13.49 5.50
CA GLU A 74 9.27 14.05 4.23
C GLU A 74 10.72 14.52 4.40
N GLY A 75 11.62 14.04 3.55
CA GLY A 75 13.05 14.36 3.63
C GLY A 75 13.72 13.92 4.94
N SER A 76 15.00 14.29 5.08
CA SER A 76 15.79 14.03 6.29
C SER A 76 15.33 14.88 7.48
N ASN A 77 14.94 16.13 7.20
CA ASN A 77 14.66 17.17 8.20
C ASN A 77 13.16 17.47 8.37
N GLY A 78 12.27 16.80 7.64
CA GLY A 78 10.84 17.06 7.79
C GLY A 78 10.27 16.52 9.10
N LYS A 79 9.11 17.06 9.46
CA LYS A 79 8.36 16.61 10.64
C LYS A 79 7.76 15.24 10.38
N GLU A 80 7.88 14.34 11.36
CA GLU A 80 7.20 13.05 11.30
C GLU A 80 5.70 13.24 11.56
N SER A 81 4.87 12.75 10.65
CA SER A 81 3.42 12.69 10.77
C SER A 81 2.97 11.28 11.14
N LYS A 82 1.92 11.17 11.95
CA LYS A 82 1.34 9.90 12.39
C LYS A 82 -0.04 9.72 11.75
N ALA A 83 -0.25 8.60 11.07
CA ALA A 83 -1.52 8.18 10.52
C ALA A 83 -2.02 6.91 11.22
N ASP A 84 -3.29 6.91 11.62
CA ASP A 84 -3.93 5.85 12.40
C ASP A 84 -4.89 4.98 11.58
N LEU A 85 -4.86 5.10 10.24
CA LEU A 85 -5.83 4.46 9.35
C LEU A 85 -5.97 2.95 9.60
N LEU A 86 -4.86 2.23 9.79
CA LEU A 86 -4.88 0.78 10.01
C LEU A 86 -5.46 0.37 11.38
N THR A 87 -5.57 1.30 12.33
CA THR A 87 -6.17 1.05 13.64
C THR A 87 -7.70 1.07 13.56
N LYS A 88 -8.25 1.81 12.58
CA LYS A 88 -9.68 2.03 12.34
C LYS A 88 -10.30 0.98 11.42
N VAL A 89 -9.49 0.11 10.82
CA VAL A 89 -9.94 -0.94 9.90
C VAL A 89 -9.58 -2.33 10.42
N GLU A 90 -10.47 -3.28 10.19
CA GLU A 90 -10.22 -4.70 10.23
C GLU A 90 -9.61 -5.14 8.89
N ILE A 91 -8.56 -5.95 8.94
CA ILE A 91 -7.83 -6.41 7.75
C ILE A 91 -8.08 -7.91 7.59
N LYS A 92 -8.97 -8.26 6.67
CA LYS A 92 -9.31 -9.65 6.34
C LYS A 92 -8.48 -10.11 5.15
N ARG A 93 -7.98 -11.35 5.23
CA ARG A 93 -7.13 -11.94 4.20
C ARG A 93 -7.60 -13.36 3.96
N ASN A 94 -7.67 -13.76 2.70
CA ASN A 94 -8.09 -15.12 2.35
C ASN A 94 -7.03 -16.19 2.63
N HIS A 95 -5.82 -15.81 3.08
CA HIS A 95 -4.76 -16.75 3.41
C HIS A 95 -3.87 -16.22 4.54
N ARG A 96 -3.41 -17.10 5.45
CA ARG A 96 -2.57 -16.73 6.61
C ARG A 96 -1.20 -16.14 6.19
N ARG A 97 -0.52 -16.81 5.25
CA ARG A 97 0.78 -16.36 4.69
C ARG A 97 0.56 -15.31 3.61
N TRP A 98 1.02 -14.08 3.83
CA TRP A 98 0.90 -12.95 2.90
C TRP A 98 1.42 -13.22 1.48
N ARG A 99 2.51 -13.98 1.35
CA ARG A 99 3.05 -14.37 0.04
C ARG A 99 2.04 -15.16 -0.83
N LYS A 100 1.07 -15.85 -0.22
CA LYS A 100 0.03 -16.63 -0.90
C LYS A 100 -1.33 -15.93 -0.96
N VAL A 101 -1.48 -14.76 -0.32
CA VAL A 101 -2.75 -14.02 -0.34
C VAL A 101 -3.06 -13.58 -1.78
N SER A 102 -4.31 -13.79 -2.18
CA SER A 102 -4.89 -13.34 -3.45
C SER A 102 -6.06 -12.37 -3.26
N ARG A 103 -6.59 -12.23 -2.04
CA ARG A 103 -7.63 -11.26 -1.70
C ARG A 103 -7.38 -10.66 -0.31
N VAL A 104 -7.38 -9.34 -0.22
CA VAL A 104 -7.32 -8.57 1.04
C VAL A 104 -8.52 -7.66 1.09
N GLU A 105 -9.14 -7.54 2.25
CA GLU A 105 -10.26 -6.63 2.47
C GLU A 105 -9.98 -5.78 3.71
N PHE A 106 -10.22 -4.48 3.58
CA PHE A 106 -10.13 -3.50 4.66
C PHE A 106 -11.54 -3.03 4.99
N VAL A 107 -12.07 -3.48 6.12
CA VAL A 107 -13.42 -3.15 6.59
C VAL A 107 -13.34 -2.15 7.74
N PRO A 108 -14.10 -1.04 7.75
CA PRO A 108 -14.15 -0.16 8.91
C PRO A 108 -14.56 -0.91 10.19
N LYS A 109 -13.88 -0.67 11.32
CA LYS A 109 -14.24 -1.30 12.62
C LYS A 109 -15.52 -0.70 13.22
N GLN A 110 -15.81 0.56 12.92
CA GLN A 110 -17.01 1.26 13.37
C GLN A 110 -17.83 1.62 12.14
N GLY A 111 -18.91 0.89 11.94
CA GLY A 111 -19.94 1.10 10.92
C GLY A 111 -21.18 0.34 11.36
N LYS A 112 -22.38 0.83 11.03
CA LYS A 112 -23.63 0.09 11.31
C LYS A 112 -23.56 -1.24 10.55
N TYR A 113 -24.32 -2.26 10.98
CA TYR A 113 -24.28 -3.61 10.40
C TYR A 113 -24.44 -3.63 8.84
N ASN A 114 -25.01 -2.58 8.26
CA ASN A 114 -25.15 -2.34 6.81
C ASN A 114 -23.94 -1.67 6.11
N ASP A 115 -22.98 -1.08 6.84
CA ASP A 115 -21.78 -0.44 6.27
C ASP A 115 -20.68 -1.44 5.90
N ARG A 116 -20.86 -2.74 6.16
CA ARG A 116 -19.93 -3.78 5.69
C ARG A 116 -19.78 -3.79 4.16
N LYS A 117 -20.73 -3.23 3.42
CA LYS A 117 -20.65 -3.03 1.97
C LYS A 117 -19.65 -1.94 1.53
N SER A 118 -19.07 -1.18 2.46
CA SER A 118 -18.08 -0.13 2.17
C SER A 118 -16.61 -0.60 2.24
N GLY A 119 -16.38 -1.90 2.46
CA GLY A 119 -15.04 -2.46 2.57
C GLY A 119 -14.23 -2.30 1.28
N LEU A 120 -12.96 -1.89 1.41
CA LEU A 120 -12.03 -1.85 0.29
C LEU A 120 -11.45 -3.24 0.06
N VAL A 121 -11.81 -3.85 -1.07
CA VAL A 121 -11.27 -5.16 -1.47
C VAL A 121 -10.16 -4.98 -2.50
N PHE A 122 -9.08 -5.70 -2.30
CA PHE A 122 -7.95 -5.79 -3.22
C PHE A 122 -7.77 -7.22 -3.72
N ALA A 123 -7.72 -7.39 -5.03
CA ALA A 123 -7.26 -8.60 -5.69
C ALA A 123 -5.73 -8.56 -5.86
N ILE A 124 -5.08 -9.68 -5.59
CA ILE A 124 -3.62 -9.83 -5.71
C ILE A 124 -3.32 -11.02 -6.61
N SER A 125 -2.78 -10.75 -7.80
CA SER A 125 -2.43 -11.79 -8.78
C SER A 125 -0.91 -11.91 -8.94
N ARG A 126 -0.41 -13.14 -9.11
CA ARG A 126 1.01 -13.39 -9.39
C ARG A 126 1.26 -13.18 -10.88
N LYS A 127 2.17 -12.27 -11.23
CA LYS A 127 2.61 -12.08 -12.63
C LYS A 127 3.92 -12.80 -12.92
N LYS A 128 4.88 -12.81 -11.98
CA LYS A 128 6.13 -13.60 -12.03
C LYS A 128 6.53 -14.04 -10.61
N ARG A 129 7.63 -14.80 -10.46
CA ARG A 129 8.11 -15.31 -9.14
C ARG A 129 8.24 -14.23 -8.06
N ARG A 130 8.68 -13.04 -8.43
CA ARG A 130 8.85 -11.88 -7.54
C ARG A 130 8.11 -10.65 -8.05
N LYS A 131 6.96 -10.87 -8.69
CA LYS A 131 6.15 -9.80 -9.28
C LYS A 131 4.67 -10.09 -9.05
N LYS A 132 3.98 -9.17 -8.37
CA LYS A 132 2.55 -9.24 -8.09
C LYS A 132 1.84 -8.01 -8.62
N LEU A 133 0.66 -8.21 -9.17
CA LEU A 133 -0.27 -7.14 -9.49
C LEU A 133 -1.28 -7.04 -8.35
N ILE A 134 -1.57 -5.83 -7.91
CA ILE A 134 -2.54 -5.50 -6.87
C ILE A 134 -3.56 -4.56 -7.51
N GLU A 135 -4.82 -4.97 -7.47
CA GLU A 135 -5.94 -4.30 -8.14
C GLU A 135 -7.04 -4.05 -7.10
N VAL A 136 -7.69 -2.89 -7.16
CA VAL A 136 -8.92 -2.67 -6.38
C VAL A 136 -10.06 -3.41 -7.06
N ASP A 137 -10.83 -4.16 -6.29
CA ASP A 137 -12.08 -4.74 -6.77
C ASP A 137 -13.11 -3.63 -6.98
N ARG A 138 -13.23 -3.21 -8.24
CA ARG A 138 -14.05 -2.06 -8.66
C ARG A 138 -15.54 -2.27 -8.42
N THR A 139 -15.98 -3.53 -8.25
CA THR A 139 -17.37 -3.86 -7.94
C THR A 139 -17.72 -3.57 -6.49
N SER A 140 -16.76 -3.76 -5.59
CA SER A 140 -16.95 -3.58 -4.14
C SER A 140 -16.89 -2.11 -3.69
N ALA A 141 -16.16 -1.26 -4.40
CA ALA A 141 -15.98 0.14 -4.03
C ALA A 141 -15.83 1.05 -5.28
N PRO A 142 -16.90 1.29 -6.04
CA PRO A 142 -16.83 1.94 -7.35
C PRO A 142 -16.18 3.33 -7.31
N GLU A 143 -16.51 4.16 -6.33
CA GLU A 143 -15.97 5.53 -6.22
C GLU A 143 -14.50 5.57 -5.82
N MET A 144 -14.11 4.80 -4.80
CA MET A 144 -12.69 4.71 -4.41
C MET A 144 -11.83 4.03 -5.48
N SER A 145 -12.40 3.12 -6.25
CA SER A 145 -11.68 2.42 -7.33
C SER A 145 -11.26 3.35 -8.47
N LYS A 146 -11.99 4.44 -8.71
CA LYS A 146 -11.59 5.47 -9.70
C LYS A 146 -10.31 6.19 -9.30
N ALA A 147 -10.05 6.33 -7.99
CA ALA A 147 -8.89 7.05 -7.47
C ALA A 147 -7.67 6.14 -7.21
N MET A 148 -7.82 4.82 -7.30
CA MET A 148 -6.75 3.86 -7.00
C MET A 148 -6.27 3.18 -8.28
N PRO A 149 -5.06 3.52 -8.77
CA PRO A 149 -4.51 2.84 -9.94
C PRO A 149 -4.11 1.41 -9.60
N ASP A 150 -4.07 0.55 -10.62
CA ASP A 150 -3.50 -0.79 -10.50
C ASP A 150 -1.99 -0.69 -10.21
N MET A 151 -1.48 -1.61 -9.40
CA MET A 151 -0.13 -1.51 -8.85
C MET A 151 0.68 -2.77 -9.08
N LEU A 152 1.87 -2.61 -9.61
CA LEU A 152 2.77 -3.70 -9.92
C LEU A 152 3.94 -3.70 -8.94
N LEU A 153 3.86 -4.60 -7.96
CA LEU A 153 4.87 -4.81 -6.93
C LEU A 153 5.94 -5.78 -7.44
N SER A 154 7.22 -5.44 -7.28
CA SER A 154 8.33 -6.35 -7.58
C SER A 154 9.52 -6.22 -6.63
N TRP A 155 10.24 -7.32 -6.41
CA TRP A 155 11.34 -7.44 -5.43
C TRP A 155 12.33 -8.55 -5.81
#